data_AF-A0A9K3KZA2-F1
#
_entry.id   AF-A0A9K3KZA2-F1
#
_cell.length_a   1.000
_cell.length_b   1.000
_cell.length_c   1.000
_cell.angle_alpha   90.00
_cell.angle_beta   90.00
_cell.angle_gamma   90.00
#
_symmetry.space_group_name_H-M   'P 1'
#
loop_
_entity.id
_entity.type
_entity.pdbx_description
1 polymer ?
#
loop_
_entity_poly.entity_id
_entity_poly.type
_entity_poly.pdbx_seq_one_letter_code
_entity_poly.pdbx_strand_id
1 'polypeptide(L)'
;MKRKAQDILYAAVGEAHVEDQCKKRHDPLLKLYYGRPLYINHNEDIAGCVANGALCEFRGVKLKPAVSQKDFETIIIDGYHVNCVSTSKVDSLLVNMLDGCKGGNEETIIELSPKVIYASAKLPVPFTGPITKNSMRTRRHISLEQFPLNCSNARTVHKIQGRSIHHLVVSAWDYTDDWVCVSLLGTMDDNERAIFRTTKSK
;
A
#
# COMPACT_ATOMS: atom_id res chain seq x y z
N MET A 1 -6.38 1.86 -30.31
CA MET A 1 -6.76 2.73 -29.19
C MET A 1 -5.49 3.20 -28.50
N LYS A 2 -5.16 4.51 -28.49
CA LYS A 2 -3.98 5.03 -27.78
C LYS A 2 -4.27 5.01 -26.28
N ARG A 3 -3.57 4.17 -25.50
CA ARG A 3 -3.65 4.21 -24.03
C ARG A 3 -3.01 5.50 -23.54
N LYS A 4 -3.63 6.19 -22.58
CA LYS A 4 -2.99 7.33 -21.91
C LYS A 4 -1.84 6.80 -21.06
N ALA A 5 -0.81 7.62 -20.83
CA ALA A 5 0.31 7.26 -19.96
C ALA A 5 -0.15 6.87 -18.54
N GLN A 6 -1.22 7.50 -18.07
CA GLN A 6 -1.88 7.22 -16.80
C GLN A 6 -2.46 5.79 -16.74
N ASP A 7 -3.09 5.31 -17.82
CA ASP A 7 -3.65 3.95 -17.87
C ASP A 7 -2.54 2.90 -17.76
N ILE A 8 -1.39 3.16 -18.39
CA ILE A 8 -0.21 2.29 -18.31
C ILE A 8 0.36 2.31 -16.89
N LEU A 9 0.46 3.49 -16.26
CA LEU A 9 0.91 3.63 -14.88
C LEU A 9 0.03 2.77 -13.95
N TYR A 10 -1.28 2.95 -14.02
CA TYR A 10 -2.24 2.24 -13.15
C TYR A 10 -2.27 0.72 -13.37
N ALA A 11 -2.11 0.27 -14.61
CA ALA A 11 -2.12 -1.16 -14.93
C ALA A 11 -0.79 -1.88 -14.62
N ALA A 12 0.34 -1.18 -14.67
CA ALA A 12 1.66 -1.81 -14.71
C ALA A 12 2.59 -1.46 -13.54
N VAL A 13 2.24 -0.44 -12.78
CA VAL A 13 3.13 0.19 -11.81
C VAL A 13 2.42 0.19 -10.47
N GLY A 14 2.80 -0.74 -9.61
CA GLY A 14 2.47 -0.70 -8.18
C GLY A 14 3.56 -0.04 -7.34
N GLU A 15 3.34 0.01 -6.02
CA GLU A 15 4.24 0.55 -4.99
C GLU A 15 5.73 0.24 -5.25
N ALA A 16 6.08 -1.02 -5.52
CA ALA A 16 7.46 -1.47 -5.71
C ALA A 16 8.23 -0.78 -6.87
N HIS A 17 7.51 -0.09 -7.74
CA HIS A 17 8.06 0.53 -8.95
C HIS A 17 8.19 2.05 -8.86
N VAL A 18 7.66 2.69 -7.81
CA VAL A 18 7.72 4.14 -7.63
C VAL A 18 8.49 4.42 -6.34
N GLU A 19 9.60 5.13 -6.46
CA GLU A 19 10.51 5.41 -5.35
C GLU A 19 10.88 6.89 -5.34
N ASP A 20 10.75 7.56 -4.20
CA ASP A 20 11.20 8.93 -4.02
C ASP A 20 12.70 9.02 -3.68
N GLN A 21 13.21 10.25 -3.54
CA GLN A 21 14.63 10.49 -3.21
C GLN A 21 15.03 9.95 -1.82
N CYS A 22 14.06 9.79 -0.92
CA CYS A 22 14.24 9.22 0.41
C CYS A 22 14.08 7.69 0.43
N LYS A 23 14.04 7.04 -0.75
CA LYS A 23 13.83 5.59 -0.92
C LYS A 23 12.47 5.11 -0.39
N LYS A 24 11.50 6.00 -0.19
CA LYS A 24 10.14 5.60 0.15
C LYS A 24 9.41 5.21 -1.11
N ARG A 25 8.59 4.17 -0.99
CA ARG A 25 7.81 3.63 -2.10
C ARG A 25 6.40 4.17 -2.08
N HIS A 26 5.79 4.39 -3.23
CA HIS A 26 4.46 5.02 -3.32
C HIS A 26 3.55 4.27 -4.27
N ASP A 27 2.34 3.93 -3.86
CA ASP A 27 1.37 3.32 -4.77
C ASP A 27 0.65 4.38 -5.62
N PRO A 28 0.82 4.40 -6.96
CA PRO A 28 0.11 5.35 -7.81
C PRO A 28 -1.39 5.06 -7.91
N LEU A 29 -1.87 3.89 -7.48
CA LEU A 29 -3.28 3.50 -7.47
C LEU A 29 -3.64 2.71 -6.20
N LEU A 30 -4.05 3.44 -5.16
CA LEU A 30 -4.55 2.87 -3.92
C LEU A 30 -5.89 2.14 -4.15
N LYS A 31 -5.86 0.81 -3.98
CA LYS A 31 -7.05 -0.05 -4.12
C LYS A 31 -7.71 -0.21 -2.76
N LEU A 32 -8.62 0.70 -2.40
CA LEU A 32 -9.16 0.78 -1.05
C LEU A 32 -10.52 0.06 -0.93
N TYR A 33 -10.75 -0.57 0.22
CA TYR A 33 -12.04 -1.09 0.66
C TYR A 33 -12.14 -0.90 2.18
N TYR A 34 -13.35 -0.81 2.74
CA TYR A 34 -13.54 -0.57 4.16
C TYR A 34 -12.82 -1.63 5.01
N GLY A 35 -12.04 -1.19 6.00
CA GLY A 35 -11.23 -2.07 6.86
C GLY A 35 -9.92 -2.54 6.21
N ARG A 36 -9.57 -2.07 5.01
CA ARG A 36 -8.31 -2.47 4.38
C ARG A 36 -7.11 -2.01 5.23
N PRO A 37 -6.17 -2.91 5.56
CA PRO A 37 -4.99 -2.53 6.32
C PRO A 37 -4.02 -1.72 5.47
N LEU A 38 -3.59 -0.58 6.00
CA LEU A 38 -2.66 0.36 5.40
C LEU A 38 -1.51 0.64 6.37
N TYR A 39 -0.41 1.17 5.85
CA TYR A 39 0.64 1.75 6.70
C TYR A 39 0.95 3.17 6.25
N ILE A 40 1.24 4.02 7.23
CA ILE A 40 1.66 5.40 7.01
C ILE A 40 3.10 5.41 6.50
N ASN A 41 3.37 6.21 5.47
CA ASN A 41 4.67 6.28 4.79
C ASN A 41 5.40 7.62 5.07
N HIS A 42 4.92 8.38 6.05
CA HIS A 42 5.42 9.72 6.38
C HIS A 42 5.37 9.96 7.90
N ASN A 43 6.27 10.79 8.42
CA ASN A 43 6.23 11.23 9.82
C ASN A 43 5.51 12.56 9.89
N GLU A 44 4.34 12.61 10.51
CA GLU A 44 3.56 13.84 10.63
C GLU A 44 3.45 14.29 12.08
N ASP A 45 2.94 13.40 12.93
CA ASP A 45 2.88 13.60 14.38
C ASP A 45 3.31 12.30 15.06
N ILE A 46 4.61 12.21 15.35
CA ILE A 46 5.20 11.03 16.00
C ILE A 46 4.61 10.84 17.40
N ALA A 47 4.32 11.93 18.11
CA ALA A 47 3.75 11.88 19.46
C ALA A 47 2.28 11.43 19.43
N GLY A 48 1.56 11.73 18.35
CA GLY A 48 0.21 11.24 18.05
C GLY A 48 0.17 9.90 17.30
N CYS A 49 1.29 9.17 17.24
CA CYS A 49 1.41 7.87 16.57
C CYS A 49 1.19 7.91 15.03
N VAL A 50 1.23 9.09 14.40
CA VAL A 50 1.19 9.29 12.94
C VAL A 50 2.62 9.31 12.40
N ALA A 51 3.25 8.14 12.40
CA ALA A 51 4.63 7.94 12.00
C ALA A 51 4.78 6.95 10.85
N ASN A 52 5.90 7.00 10.14
CA ASN A 52 6.24 6.03 9.11
C ASN A 52 6.26 4.61 9.69
N GLY A 53 5.52 3.70 9.07
CA GLY A 53 5.32 2.32 9.52
C GLY A 53 4.12 2.14 10.44
N ALA A 54 3.49 3.21 10.93
CA ALA A 54 2.31 3.11 11.76
C ALA A 54 1.14 2.47 10.99
N LEU A 55 0.46 1.55 11.65
CA LEU A 55 -0.68 0.82 11.12
C LEU A 55 -1.98 1.60 11.24
N CYS A 56 -2.77 1.51 10.18
CA CYS A 56 -4.13 2.00 10.19
C CYS A 56 -5.04 1.16 9.30
N GLU A 57 -6.34 1.32 9.46
CA GLU A 57 -7.36 0.75 8.60
C GLU A 57 -8.10 1.84 7.85
N PHE A 58 -8.39 1.59 6.57
CA PHE A 58 -9.22 2.49 5.79
C PHE A 58 -10.67 2.52 6.30
N ARG A 59 -11.21 3.72 6.56
CA ARG A 59 -12.60 3.92 6.98
C ARG A 59 -13.44 4.64 5.94
N GLY A 60 -12.85 5.54 5.15
CA GLY A 60 -13.60 6.24 4.12
C GLY A 60 -12.84 7.34 3.40
N VAL A 61 -13.53 7.97 2.46
CA VAL A 61 -13.04 9.10 1.67
C VAL A 61 -13.91 10.32 1.99
N LYS A 62 -13.28 11.48 2.18
CA LYS A 62 -13.96 12.76 2.22
C LYS A 62 -13.73 13.44 0.87
N LEU A 63 -14.80 13.67 0.13
CA LEU A 63 -14.73 14.34 -1.17
C LEU A 63 -14.70 15.86 -0.97
N LYS A 64 -14.08 16.57 -1.91
CA LYS A 64 -14.15 18.05 -1.92
C LYS A 64 -15.61 18.50 -2.11
N PRO A 65 -16.02 19.69 -1.61
CA PRO A 65 -17.43 20.10 -1.52
C PRO A 65 -18.25 20.02 -2.81
N ALA A 66 -17.62 20.17 -3.99
CA ALA A 66 -18.28 20.13 -5.29
C ALA A 66 -18.19 18.76 -6.00
N VAL A 67 -17.60 17.76 -5.34
CA VAL A 67 -17.37 16.42 -5.91
C VAL A 67 -18.36 15.44 -5.32
N SER A 68 -18.94 14.61 -6.17
CA SER A 68 -19.87 13.54 -5.81
C SER A 68 -19.44 12.20 -6.41
N GLN A 69 -20.16 11.13 -6.09
CA GLN A 69 -19.95 9.82 -6.72
C GLN A 69 -20.13 9.83 -8.24
N LYS A 70 -20.86 10.81 -8.81
CA LYS A 70 -21.03 10.95 -10.26
C LYS A 70 -19.74 11.37 -10.97
N ASP A 71 -18.80 11.93 -10.23
CA ASP A 71 -17.50 12.38 -10.74
C ASP A 71 -16.44 11.25 -10.78
N PHE A 72 -16.85 10.03 -10.40
CA PHE A 72 -15.99 8.86 -10.38
C PHE A 72 -15.91 8.28 -11.79
N GLU A 73 -14.72 7.83 -12.16
CA GLU A 73 -14.46 7.16 -13.42
C GLU A 73 -14.42 5.65 -13.18
N THR A 74 -15.06 4.88 -14.04
CA THR A 74 -14.92 3.42 -14.00
C THR A 74 -13.72 3.03 -14.85
N ILE A 75 -12.73 2.37 -14.22
CA ILE A 75 -11.62 1.74 -14.93
C ILE A 75 -11.71 0.22 -14.79
N ILE A 76 -11.07 -0.51 -15.70
CA ILE A 76 -11.01 -1.97 -15.64
C ILE A 76 -9.67 -2.38 -15.03
N ILE A 77 -9.72 -3.07 -13.90
CA ILE A 77 -8.54 -3.64 -13.22
C ILE A 77 -8.75 -5.15 -13.15
N ASP A 78 -7.83 -5.93 -13.71
CA ASP A 78 -7.87 -7.40 -13.70
C ASP A 78 -9.20 -8.00 -14.20
N GLY A 79 -9.87 -7.32 -15.14
CA GLY A 79 -11.16 -7.74 -15.69
C GLY A 79 -12.39 -7.26 -14.89
N TYR A 80 -12.20 -6.54 -13.79
CA TYR A 80 -13.27 -6.00 -12.96
C TYR A 80 -13.45 -4.49 -13.19
N HIS A 81 -14.71 -4.04 -13.23
CA HIS A 81 -15.05 -2.63 -13.25
C HIS A 81 -14.92 -2.03 -11.84
N VAL A 82 -14.04 -1.05 -11.69
CA VAL A 82 -13.75 -0.41 -10.40
C VAL A 82 -14.00 1.08 -10.50
N ASN A 83 -14.83 1.60 -9.61
CA ASN A 83 -15.04 3.04 -9.48
C ASN A 83 -13.80 3.68 -8.86
N CYS A 84 -13.26 4.68 -9.55
CA CYS A 84 -12.05 5.38 -9.18
C CYS A 84 -12.28 6.88 -9.14
N VAL A 85 -11.57 7.55 -8.24
CA VAL A 85 -11.60 9.01 -8.11
C VAL A 85 -10.16 9.51 -8.09
N SER A 86 -9.88 10.57 -8.83
CA SER A 86 -8.57 11.22 -8.79
C SER A 86 -8.34 11.86 -7.41
N THR A 87 -7.10 11.77 -6.90
CA THR A 87 -6.69 12.42 -5.64
C THR A 87 -7.06 13.91 -5.61
N SER A 88 -6.97 14.61 -6.75
CA SER A 88 -7.32 16.03 -6.87
C SER A 88 -8.79 16.34 -6.52
N LYS A 89 -9.68 15.35 -6.55
CA LYS A 89 -11.11 15.44 -6.20
C LYS A 89 -11.40 15.01 -4.75
N VAL A 90 -10.41 14.47 -4.05
CA VAL A 90 -10.51 14.01 -2.66
C VAL A 90 -9.92 15.06 -1.73
N ASP A 91 -10.59 15.35 -0.63
CA ASP A 91 -10.13 16.26 0.41
C ASP A 91 -9.19 15.51 1.38
N SER A 92 -9.69 14.44 1.99
CA SER A 92 -8.94 13.60 2.92
C SER A 92 -9.36 12.13 2.87
N LEU A 93 -8.47 11.25 3.34
CA LEU A 93 -8.83 9.88 3.71
C LEU A 93 -9.09 9.79 5.20
N LEU A 94 -10.13 9.06 5.57
CA LEU A 94 -10.41 8.69 6.95
C LEU A 94 -9.75 7.34 7.23
N VAL A 95 -8.87 7.30 8.21
CA VAL A 95 -8.21 6.07 8.65
C VAL A 95 -8.32 5.91 10.16
N ASN A 96 -8.58 4.68 10.61
CA ASN A 96 -8.53 4.32 12.02
C ASN A 96 -7.12 3.87 12.37
N MET A 97 -6.48 4.53 13.34
CA MET A 97 -5.14 4.17 13.80
C MET A 97 -5.18 2.90 14.65
N LEU A 98 -4.30 1.94 14.33
CA LEU A 98 -4.17 0.69 15.09
C LEU A 98 -3.01 0.75 16.09
N ASP A 99 -1.94 1.48 15.78
CA ASP A 99 -0.76 1.64 16.64
C ASP A 99 -0.92 2.80 17.65
N GLY A 100 -2.13 2.99 18.19
CA GLY A 100 -2.52 4.21 18.91
C GLY A 100 -1.77 4.48 20.21
N CYS A 101 -1.59 5.76 20.52
CA CYS A 101 -0.98 6.27 21.75
C CYS A 101 -1.97 6.27 22.95
N LYS A 102 -3.28 6.11 22.68
CA LYS A 102 -4.33 6.07 23.70
C LYS A 102 -4.67 4.61 23.98
N GLY A 103 -4.39 4.14 25.19
CA GLY A 103 -4.78 2.79 25.60
C GLY A 103 -6.31 2.66 25.65
N GLY A 104 -6.84 1.64 24.97
CA GLY A 104 -8.27 1.31 24.96
C GLY A 104 -8.75 0.83 23.59
N ASN A 105 -9.92 0.18 23.55
CA ASN A 105 -10.59 -0.31 22.33
C ASN A 105 -11.29 0.80 21.52
N GLU A 106 -10.96 2.07 21.73
CA GLU A 106 -11.64 3.19 21.05
C GLU A 106 -11.01 3.46 19.68
N GLU A 107 -11.85 3.60 18.65
CA GLU A 107 -11.39 3.97 17.31
C GLU A 107 -10.78 5.38 17.32
N THR A 108 -9.54 5.49 16.86
CA THR A 108 -8.86 6.77 16.67
C THR A 108 -8.86 7.09 15.17
N ILE A 109 -9.95 7.70 14.70
CA ILE A 109 -10.07 8.13 13.31
C ILE A 109 -9.32 9.44 13.10
N ILE A 110 -8.42 9.46 12.13
CA ILE A 110 -7.72 10.66 11.68
C ILE A 110 -8.00 10.95 10.21
N GLU A 111 -7.90 12.23 9.83
CA GLU A 111 -7.95 12.66 8.44
C GLU A 111 -6.53 12.80 7.90
N LEU A 112 -6.24 12.15 6.76
CA LEU A 112 -4.98 12.27 6.05
C LEU A 112 -5.17 13.00 4.73
N SER A 113 -4.42 14.08 4.53
CA SER A 113 -4.44 14.87 3.30
C SER A 113 -3.48 14.33 2.25
N PRO A 114 -3.77 14.52 0.94
CA PRO A 114 -2.86 14.12 -0.11
C PRO A 114 -1.61 15.01 -0.14
N LYS A 115 -0.50 14.47 -0.64
CA LYS A 115 0.79 15.16 -0.77
C LYS A 115 1.30 15.07 -2.19
N VAL A 116 1.95 16.15 -2.65
CA VAL A 116 2.70 16.13 -3.91
C VAL A 116 4.04 15.43 -3.66
N ILE A 117 4.30 14.39 -4.43
CA ILE A 117 5.49 13.55 -4.32
C ILE A 117 6.22 13.60 -5.66
N TYR A 118 7.52 13.91 -5.59
CA TYR A 118 8.43 13.82 -6.73
C TYR A 118 9.21 12.51 -6.65
N ALA A 119 8.96 11.61 -7.59
CA ALA A 119 9.46 10.25 -7.54
C ALA A 119 9.98 9.77 -8.89
N SER A 120 10.57 8.58 -8.84
CA SER A 120 11.08 7.87 -9.99
C SER A 120 10.26 6.61 -10.19
N ALA A 121 9.56 6.51 -11.34
CA ALA A 121 8.75 5.36 -11.70
C ALA A 121 9.47 4.46 -12.71
N LYS A 122 9.45 3.15 -12.47
CA LYS A 122 9.94 2.10 -13.38
C LYS A 122 8.81 1.66 -14.31
N LEU A 123 8.70 2.29 -15.47
CA LEU A 123 7.65 2.02 -16.46
C LEU A 123 8.03 0.87 -17.38
N PRO A 124 7.11 -0.05 -17.73
CA PRO A 124 7.37 -1.14 -18.67
C PRO A 124 7.67 -0.62 -20.08
N VAL A 125 8.58 -1.29 -20.80
CA VAL A 125 8.91 -1.03 -22.20
C VAL A 125 9.01 -2.37 -22.95
N PRO A 126 8.36 -2.53 -24.13
CA PRO A 126 7.45 -1.57 -24.75
C PRO A 126 6.17 -1.38 -23.94
N PHE A 127 5.50 -0.24 -24.11
CA PHE A 127 4.21 0.07 -23.45
C PHE A 127 3.04 -0.77 -24.00
N THR A 128 3.32 -1.73 -24.87
CA THR A 128 2.36 -2.55 -25.61
C THR A 128 2.63 -4.02 -25.35
N GLY A 129 1.57 -4.79 -25.08
CA GLY A 129 1.66 -6.23 -24.83
C GLY A 129 1.53 -6.60 -23.34
N PRO A 130 1.55 -7.91 -23.04
CA PRO A 130 1.45 -8.41 -21.67
C PRO A 130 2.73 -8.09 -20.89
N ILE A 131 2.55 -7.53 -19.69
CA ILE A 131 3.64 -7.16 -18.80
C ILE A 131 3.90 -8.35 -17.88
N THR A 132 5.14 -8.83 -17.89
CA THR A 132 5.59 -9.94 -17.06
C THR A 132 6.65 -9.45 -16.07
N LYS A 133 7.05 -10.31 -15.13
CA LYS A 133 8.17 -10.03 -14.21
C LYS A 133 9.49 -9.73 -14.92
N ASN A 134 9.66 -10.22 -16.15
CA ASN A 134 10.88 -10.06 -16.95
C ASN A 134 10.79 -8.89 -17.95
N SER A 135 9.66 -8.17 -17.99
CA SER A 135 9.51 -7.03 -18.89
C SER A 135 10.56 -5.96 -18.56
N MET A 136 11.28 -5.49 -19.57
CA MET A 136 12.20 -4.38 -19.44
C MET A 136 11.46 -3.16 -18.89
N ARG A 137 12.08 -2.44 -17.95
CA ARG A 137 11.51 -1.22 -17.37
C ARG A 137 12.49 -0.07 -17.50
N THR A 138 11.99 1.08 -17.97
CA THR A 138 12.76 2.33 -17.98
C THR A 138 12.38 3.17 -16.79
N ARG A 139 13.39 3.83 -16.21
CA ARG A 139 13.18 4.80 -15.13
C ARG A 139 12.75 6.15 -15.73
N ARG A 140 11.72 6.77 -15.14
CA ARG A 140 11.23 8.12 -15.49
C ARG A 140 10.93 8.90 -14.22
N HIS A 141 11.27 10.19 -14.23
CA HIS A 141 10.85 11.10 -13.17
C HIS A 141 9.39 11.47 -13.37
N ILE A 142 8.63 11.43 -12.27
CA ILE A 142 7.21 11.74 -12.24
C ILE A 142 6.91 12.63 -11.04
N SER A 143 5.83 13.41 -11.14
CA SER A 143 5.17 14.04 -10.01
C SER A 143 3.80 13.37 -9.84
N LEU A 144 3.45 13.01 -8.61
CA LEU A 144 2.14 12.45 -8.27
C LEU A 144 1.55 13.18 -7.06
N GLU A 145 0.24 13.39 -7.05
CA GLU A 145 -0.52 13.79 -5.87
C GLU A 145 -1.15 12.54 -5.27
N GLN A 146 -0.72 12.14 -4.08
CA GLN A 146 -1.15 10.90 -3.45
C GLN A 146 -1.10 10.97 -1.92
N PHE A 147 -1.92 10.16 -1.26
CA PHE A 147 -1.89 10.02 0.19
C PHE A 147 -0.60 9.34 0.66
N PRO A 148 -0.05 9.71 1.83
CA PRO A 148 1.17 9.13 2.38
C PRO A 148 0.90 7.75 3.00
N LEU A 149 0.26 6.85 2.25
CA LEU A 149 -0.18 5.52 2.66
C LEU A 149 0.20 4.50 1.61
N ASN A 150 0.46 3.28 2.04
CA ASN A 150 0.58 2.11 1.17
C ASN A 150 -0.26 0.95 1.71
N CYS A 151 -0.62 0.01 0.82
CA CYS A 151 -1.35 -1.19 1.21
C CYS A 151 -0.46 -2.10 2.08
N SER A 152 -1.03 -2.62 3.15
CA SER A 152 -0.28 -3.35 4.17
C SER A 152 -0.44 -4.88 4.11
N ASN A 153 -0.98 -5.41 3.01
CA ASN A 153 -1.31 -6.83 2.84
C ASN A 153 -0.07 -7.74 2.75
N ALA A 154 1.07 -7.21 2.28
CA ALA A 154 2.33 -7.95 2.20
C ALA A 154 3.45 -7.03 2.67
N ARG A 155 4.19 -7.47 3.69
CA ARG A 155 5.26 -6.68 4.31
C ARG A 155 6.56 -7.45 4.35
N THR A 156 7.65 -6.71 4.37
CA THR A 156 8.95 -7.29 4.67
C THR A 156 8.98 -7.73 6.14
N VAL A 157 9.72 -8.80 6.42
CA VAL A 157 9.90 -9.34 7.78
C VAL A 157 10.41 -8.25 8.75
N HIS A 158 11.34 -7.41 8.29
CA HIS A 158 11.85 -6.27 9.05
C HIS A 158 10.76 -5.27 9.51
N LYS A 159 9.65 -5.14 8.77
CA LYS A 159 8.54 -4.22 9.11
C LYS A 159 7.51 -4.84 10.06
N ILE A 160 7.59 -6.15 10.31
CA ILE A 160 6.72 -6.87 11.24
C ILE A 160 7.44 -7.28 12.54
N GLN A 161 8.74 -7.01 12.65
CA GLN A 161 9.51 -7.27 13.86
C GLN A 161 8.89 -6.56 15.06
N GLY A 162 8.72 -7.29 16.17
CA GLY A 162 8.16 -6.76 17.41
C GLY A 162 6.63 -6.62 17.42
N ARG A 163 5.92 -7.25 16.48
CA ARG A 163 4.45 -7.30 16.43
C ARG A 163 3.93 -8.72 16.60
N SER A 164 2.82 -8.86 17.31
CA SER A 164 2.02 -10.09 17.33
C SER A 164 1.17 -10.16 16.05
N ILE A 165 1.33 -11.23 15.28
CA ILE A 165 0.59 -11.47 14.03
C ILE A 165 -0.11 -12.83 14.13
N HIS A 166 -1.44 -12.80 14.13
CA HIS A 166 -2.28 -14.00 14.23
C HIS A 166 -2.18 -14.92 13.00
N HIS A 167 -2.12 -14.34 11.81
CA HIS A 167 -2.14 -15.09 10.55
C HIS A 167 -1.05 -14.59 9.61
N LEU A 168 0.06 -15.33 9.52
CA LEU A 168 1.19 -15.05 8.65
C LEU A 168 1.26 -16.09 7.53
N VAL A 169 1.28 -15.61 6.27
CA VAL A 169 1.58 -16.45 5.11
C VAL A 169 2.94 -16.05 4.55
N VAL A 170 3.90 -16.97 4.62
CA VAL A 170 5.25 -16.78 4.06
C VAL A 170 5.33 -17.47 2.70
N SER A 171 5.50 -16.69 1.64
CA SER A 171 5.56 -17.23 0.27
C SER A 171 6.93 -17.76 -0.12
N ALA A 172 8.00 -17.26 0.51
CA ALA A 172 9.38 -17.67 0.26
C ALA A 172 10.23 -17.38 1.50
N TRP A 173 11.18 -18.28 1.76
CA TRP A 173 12.18 -18.11 2.81
C TRP A 173 13.45 -17.54 2.23
N ASP A 174 13.97 -16.52 2.89
CA ASP A 174 15.36 -16.11 2.78
C ASP A 174 16.06 -16.48 4.08
N TYR A 175 17.16 -17.21 3.98
CA TYR A 175 17.95 -17.65 5.14
C TYR A 175 19.12 -16.69 5.43
N THR A 176 19.23 -15.61 4.68
CA THR A 176 20.14 -14.51 5.00
C THR A 176 19.52 -13.61 6.08
N ASP A 177 20.35 -13.11 7.00
CA ASP A 177 20.01 -12.12 8.04
C ASP A 177 18.81 -12.44 8.96
N ASP A 178 18.93 -13.45 9.85
CA ASP A 178 18.01 -13.81 10.96
C ASP A 178 16.49 -13.82 10.64
N TRP A 179 16.14 -13.88 9.36
CA TRP A 179 14.81 -13.72 8.80
C TRP A 179 13.78 -14.70 9.37
N VAL A 180 14.22 -15.93 9.57
CA VAL A 180 13.40 -17.04 10.04
C VAL A 180 13.01 -16.82 11.50
N CYS A 181 13.95 -16.37 12.34
CA CYS A 181 13.69 -16.11 13.75
C CYS A 181 12.68 -14.97 13.93
N VAL A 182 12.83 -13.86 13.20
CA VAL A 182 11.91 -12.72 13.28
C VAL A 182 10.50 -13.09 12.79
N SER A 183 10.41 -13.90 11.72
CA SER A 183 9.12 -14.34 11.17
C SER A 183 8.37 -15.29 12.12
N LEU A 184 9.09 -16.15 12.84
CA LEU A 184 8.49 -17.15 13.74
C LEU A 184 8.19 -16.56 15.12
N LEU A 185 9.06 -15.71 15.67
CA LEU A 185 8.86 -15.08 16.99
C LEU A 185 7.65 -14.13 17.01
N GLY A 186 7.31 -13.48 15.89
CA GLY A 186 6.11 -12.64 15.78
C GLY A 186 4.77 -13.39 15.76
N THR A 187 4.80 -14.73 15.69
CA THR A 187 3.58 -15.58 15.61
C THR A 187 3.32 -16.41 16.86
N MET A 188 4.16 -16.27 17.90
CA MET A 188 4.02 -17.04 19.14
C MET A 188 3.10 -16.33 20.12
N ASP A 189 1.80 -16.54 19.94
CA ASP A 189 0.82 -16.48 21.03
C ASP A 189 0.44 -17.94 21.40
N ASP A 190 0.25 -18.24 22.68
CA ASP A 190 0.27 -19.58 23.30
C ASP A 190 -0.73 -20.64 22.75
N ASN A 191 -1.54 -20.31 21.73
CA ASN A 191 -2.59 -21.17 21.21
C ASN A 191 -2.71 -21.28 19.67
N GLU A 192 -1.87 -20.65 18.85
CA GLU A 192 -2.10 -20.61 17.38
C GLU A 192 -1.15 -21.50 16.55
N ARG A 193 -1.74 -22.31 15.66
CA ARG A 193 -1.05 -23.22 14.75
C ARG A 193 -0.64 -22.48 13.47
N ALA A 194 0.66 -22.31 13.26
CA ALA A 194 1.17 -21.94 11.94
C ALA A 194 0.96 -23.09 10.94
N ILE A 195 0.13 -22.89 9.92
CA ILE A 195 -0.05 -23.87 8.82
C ILE A 195 1.01 -23.61 7.77
N PHE A 196 2.06 -24.43 7.78
CA PHE A 196 3.08 -24.43 6.73
C PHE A 196 2.66 -25.38 5.61
N ARG A 197 2.42 -24.86 4.41
CA ARG A 197 2.20 -25.68 3.21
C ARG A 197 3.37 -25.50 2.26
N THR A 198 4.25 -26.50 2.18
CA THR A 198 5.32 -26.56 1.20
C THR A 198 4.80 -27.19 -0.08
N THR A 199 4.56 -26.40 -1.13
CA THR A 199 4.44 -26.94 -2.48
C THR A 199 5.81 -26.98 -3.12
N LYS A 200 6.44 -28.17 -3.15
CA LYS A 200 7.53 -28.43 -4.09
C LYS A 200 6.93 -28.49 -5.50
N SER A 201 7.22 -27.49 -6.34
CA SER A 201 7.15 -27.69 -7.79
C SER A 201 8.38 -28.49 -8.20
N LYS A 202 8.16 -29.64 -8.85
CA LYS A 202 9.20 -30.26 -9.69
C LYS A 202 9.44 -29.39 -10.92
#